data_AF-A0A7J4JUF3-F1
#
_entry.id   AF-A0A7J4JUF3-F1
#
_cell.length_a   1.000
_cell.length_b   1.000
_cell.length_c   1.000
_cell.angle_alpha   90.00
_cell.angle_beta   90.00
_cell.angle_gamma   90.00
#
_symmetry.space_group_name_H-M   'P 1'
#
loop_
_entity.id
_entity.type
_entity.pdbx_description
1 polymer ?
#
loop_
_entity_poly.entity_id
_entity_poly.type
_entity_poly.pdbx_seq_one_letter_code
_entity_poly.pdbx_strand_id
1 'polypeptide(L)'
;MIRERVREARRNAMPIAIGIIVVLAVLLYLSVIRASLFGDVPEEKRIWFEITFLLLAAVLAELLVVYLRQPVVMVLLLLGVAVSPSSVSLVWPLLVGFLNSIFPIFPQQLPHLVSAEGVVKIFAQLGSIILLFKIGLHSEIKSIFNSRNFVVAILGVIVPFLGGYYYAVLTGESFFYAVFLGAALTATSVGVTVAVLQELKLLEKEFAKTLLGAAVIDDILALLVLSMVQHIPNGFTAEALSPLLNIIFIAFIFVAGGIFAGQWIVRKHF
;
A
#
# COMPACT_ATOMS: atom_id res chain seq x y z
N MET A 1 32.84 29.62 26.37
CA MET A 1 32.23 29.40 27.70
C MET A 1 30.69 29.30 27.71
N ILE A 2 29.88 30.37 27.57
CA ILE A 2 28.39 30.25 27.67
C ILE A 2 27.79 29.43 26.51
N ARG A 3 28.25 29.66 25.27
CA ARG A 3 27.79 28.89 24.10
C ARG A 3 28.15 27.41 24.18
N GLU A 4 29.26 27.05 24.81
CA GLU A 4 29.66 25.65 25.03
C GLU A 4 28.79 24.99 26.09
N ARG A 5 28.53 25.66 27.23
CA ARG A 5 27.64 25.15 28.27
C ARG A 5 26.21 24.92 27.76
N VAL A 6 25.70 25.80 26.90
CA VAL A 6 24.39 25.61 26.25
C VAL A 6 24.41 24.44 25.24
N ARG A 7 25.50 24.28 24.49
CA ARG A 7 25.67 23.13 23.57
C ARG A 7 25.74 21.81 24.33
N GLU A 8 26.43 21.79 25.46
CA GLU A 8 26.58 20.60 26.32
C GLU A 8 25.28 20.25 27.03
N ALA A 9 24.57 21.24 27.57
CA ALA A 9 23.24 21.05 28.14
C ALA A 9 22.25 20.52 27.09
N ARG A 10 22.26 21.07 25.86
CA ARG A 10 21.43 20.56 24.76
C ARG A 10 21.82 19.14 24.34
N ARG A 11 23.12 18.80 24.31
CA ARG A 11 23.63 17.47 23.98
C ARG A 11 23.17 16.41 24.99
N ASN A 12 23.11 16.75 26.27
CA ASN A 12 22.71 15.82 27.33
C ASN A 12 21.19 15.78 27.54
N ALA A 13 20.47 16.89 27.32
CA ALA A 13 19.01 16.95 27.44
C ALA A 13 18.27 16.27 26.28
N MET A 14 18.84 16.29 25.07
CA MET A 14 18.22 15.72 23.87
C MET A 14 17.94 14.20 23.95
N PRO A 15 18.87 13.32 24.38
CA PRO A 15 18.57 11.89 24.52
C PRO A 15 17.54 11.61 25.62
N ILE A 16 17.54 12.39 26.70
CA ILE A 16 16.56 12.25 27.80
C ILE A 16 15.16 12.65 27.31
N ALA A 17 15.04 13.76 26.60
CA ALA A 17 13.77 14.20 26.02
C ALA A 17 13.20 13.17 25.03
N ILE A 18 14.04 12.60 24.16
CA ILE A 18 13.64 11.53 23.24
C ILE A 18 13.16 10.30 24.02
N GLY A 19 13.90 9.88 25.05
CA GLY A 19 13.51 8.76 25.91
C GLY A 19 12.14 8.97 26.57
N ILE A 20 11.88 10.16 27.12
CA ILE A 20 10.59 10.50 27.72
C ILE A 20 9.46 10.44 26.68
N ILE A 21 9.67 10.99 25.48
CA ILE A 21 8.67 10.98 24.40
C ILE A 21 8.34 9.56 23.99
N VAL A 22 9.34 8.69 23.82
CA VAL A 22 9.12 7.28 23.45
C VAL A 22 8.35 6.55 24.55
N VAL A 23 8.71 6.73 25.83
CA VAL A 23 7.98 6.12 26.95
C VAL A 23 6.52 6.59 26.97
N LEU A 24 6.28 7.89 26.79
CA LEU A 24 4.92 8.44 26.72
C LEU A 24 4.13 7.86 25.54
N ALA A 25 4.74 7.73 24.35
CA ALA A 25 4.11 7.13 23.18
C ALA A 25 3.74 5.66 23.42
N VAL A 26 4.63 4.88 24.05
CA VAL A 26 4.36 3.48 24.41
C VAL A 26 3.22 3.38 25.44
N LEU A 27 3.24 4.21 26.49
CA LEU A 27 2.18 4.23 27.50
C LEU A 27 0.83 4.60 26.88
N LEU A 28 0.81 5.57 25.97
CA LEU A 28 -0.40 5.99 25.27
C LEU A 28 -0.91 4.88 24.35
N TYR A 29 -0.01 4.19 23.63
CA TYR A 29 -0.38 3.04 22.79
C TYR A 29 -0.97 1.89 23.62
N LEU A 30 -0.37 1.56 24.77
CA LEU A 30 -0.91 0.56 25.70
C LEU A 30 -2.28 0.98 26.26
N SER A 31 -2.47 2.27 26.55
CA SER A 31 -3.76 2.82 26.99
C SER A 31 -4.86 2.62 25.93
N VAL A 32 -4.53 2.88 24.66
CA VAL A 32 -5.43 2.67 23.51
C VAL A 32 -5.76 1.18 23.38
N ILE A 33 -4.77 0.29 23.37
CA ILE A 33 -5.02 -1.17 23.31
C ILE A 33 -5.91 -1.64 24.47
N ARG A 34 -5.64 -1.18 25.70
CA ARG A 34 -6.45 -1.51 26.87
C ARG A 34 -7.91 -1.10 26.68
N ALA A 35 -8.17 0.08 26.11
CA ALA A 35 -9.52 0.55 25.85
C ALA A 35 -10.28 -0.34 24.86
N SER A 36 -9.59 -0.91 23.86
CA SER A 36 -10.17 -1.88 22.91
C SER A 36 -10.40 -3.26 23.53
N LEU A 37 -9.53 -3.67 24.45
CA LEU A 37 -9.63 -4.97 25.11
C LEU A 37 -10.73 -5.01 26.17
N PHE A 38 -10.73 -4.04 27.07
CA PHE A 38 -11.56 -4.05 28.28
C PHE A 38 -12.72 -3.06 28.26
N GLY A 39 -12.76 -2.18 27.26
CA GLY A 39 -13.80 -1.18 27.10
C GLY A 39 -14.64 -1.43 25.86
N ASP A 40 -15.84 -0.89 25.85
CA ASP A 40 -16.61 -0.73 24.63
C ASP A 40 -16.29 0.65 24.06
N VAL A 41 -15.73 0.70 22.85
CA VAL A 41 -15.41 1.95 22.17
C VAL A 41 -16.68 2.41 21.46
N PRO A 42 -17.32 3.52 21.88
CA PRO A 42 -18.54 4.00 21.22
C PRO A 42 -18.29 4.22 19.73
N GLU A 43 -19.26 3.91 18.89
CA GLU A 43 -19.12 4.03 17.42
C GLU A 43 -18.67 5.44 16.99
N GLU A 44 -19.18 6.48 17.66
CA GLU A 44 -18.82 7.88 17.42
C GLU A 44 -17.31 8.17 17.65
N LYS A 45 -16.67 7.42 18.54
CA LYS A 45 -15.24 7.59 18.91
C LYS A 45 -14.33 6.62 18.18
N ARG A 46 -14.88 5.67 17.42
CA ARG A 46 -14.12 4.61 16.75
C ARG A 46 -13.12 5.15 15.74
N ILE A 47 -13.49 6.18 14.98
CA ILE A 47 -12.59 6.80 13.98
C ILE A 47 -11.33 7.38 14.66
N TRP A 48 -11.52 8.14 15.74
CA TRP A 48 -10.42 8.75 16.49
C TRP A 48 -9.52 7.71 17.12
N PHE A 49 -10.12 6.65 17.65
CA PHE A 49 -9.43 5.49 18.17
C PHE A 49 -8.54 4.84 17.09
N GLU A 50 -9.10 4.50 15.93
CA GLU A 50 -8.38 3.82 14.84
C GLU A 50 -7.22 4.66 14.30
N ILE A 51 -7.44 5.95 14.06
CA ILE A 51 -6.38 6.85 13.57
C ILE A 51 -5.27 6.98 14.60
N THR A 52 -5.62 7.16 15.88
CA THR A 52 -4.64 7.28 16.96
C THR A 52 -3.86 5.99 17.12
N PHE A 53 -4.53 4.85 17.09
CA PHE A 53 -3.92 3.52 17.13
C PHE A 53 -2.94 3.33 15.97
N LEU A 54 -3.36 3.58 14.73
CA LEU A 54 -2.53 3.43 13.53
C LEU A 54 -1.33 4.38 13.51
N LEU A 55 -1.52 5.65 13.91
CA LEU A 55 -0.43 6.63 13.95
C LEU A 55 0.61 6.28 15.02
N LEU A 56 0.17 5.88 16.21
CA LEU A 56 1.10 5.43 17.25
C LEU A 56 1.81 4.15 16.86
N ALA A 57 1.09 3.19 16.26
CA ALA A 57 1.67 1.96 15.75
C ALA A 57 2.74 2.26 14.69
N ALA A 58 2.47 3.22 13.79
CA ALA A 58 3.43 3.66 12.78
C ALA A 58 4.67 4.33 13.41
N VAL A 59 4.49 5.21 14.40
CA VAL A 59 5.61 5.83 15.12
C VAL A 59 6.44 4.80 15.88
N LEU A 60 5.81 3.83 16.55
CA LEU A 60 6.50 2.75 17.23
C LEU A 60 7.19 1.78 16.26
N ALA A 61 6.63 1.57 15.06
CA ALA A 61 7.25 0.77 14.02
C ALA A 61 8.59 1.34 13.55
N GLU A 62 8.79 2.66 13.60
CA GLU A 62 10.10 3.26 13.30
C GLU A 62 11.19 2.79 14.28
N LEU A 63 10.84 2.47 15.53
CA LEU A 63 11.79 1.86 16.48
C LEU A 63 12.17 0.44 16.04
N LEU A 64 11.22 -0.32 15.49
CA LEU A 64 11.47 -1.66 14.95
C LEU A 64 12.36 -1.61 13.71
N VAL A 65 12.26 -0.56 12.90
CA VAL A 65 13.13 -0.37 11.70
C VAL A 65 14.60 -0.32 12.10
N VAL A 66 14.94 0.42 13.15
CA VAL A 66 16.32 0.50 13.67
C VAL A 66 16.83 -0.88 14.08
N TYR A 67 15.97 -1.70 14.67
CA TYR A 67 16.31 -3.05 15.13
C TYR A 67 16.40 -4.07 13.98
N LEU A 68 15.42 -4.08 13.07
CA LEU A 68 15.29 -5.05 11.99
C LEU A 68 16.14 -4.74 10.76
N ARG A 69 16.62 -3.50 10.61
CA ARG A 69 17.35 -3.01 9.43
C ARG A 69 16.60 -3.22 8.11
N GLN A 70 15.27 -3.19 8.16
CA GLN A 70 14.37 -3.31 7.02
C GLN A 70 13.82 -1.94 6.63
N PRO A 71 13.44 -1.72 5.35
CA PRO A 71 12.73 -0.49 4.96
C PRO A 71 11.47 -0.26 5.80
N VAL A 72 11.25 0.96 6.27
CA VAL A 72 10.09 1.45 7.01
C VAL A 72 8.79 0.99 6.35
N VAL A 73 8.67 1.11 5.03
CA VAL A 73 7.47 0.68 4.31
C VAL A 73 7.15 -0.80 4.53
N MET A 74 8.18 -1.65 4.56
CA MET A 74 8.02 -3.09 4.79
C MET A 74 7.55 -3.35 6.22
N VAL A 75 8.14 -2.67 7.20
CA VAL A 75 7.76 -2.81 8.61
C VAL A 75 6.31 -2.35 8.83
N LEU A 76 5.90 -1.24 8.21
CA LEU A 76 4.52 -0.74 8.29
C LEU A 76 3.51 -1.69 7.63
N LEU A 77 3.86 -2.31 6.49
CA LEU A 77 3.02 -3.31 5.84
C LEU A 77 2.84 -4.55 6.72
N LEU A 78 3.93 -5.08 7.27
CA LEU A 78 3.88 -6.22 8.19
C LEU A 78 3.08 -5.90 9.45
N LEU A 79 3.22 -4.68 9.99
CA LEU A 79 2.42 -4.22 11.11
C LEU A 79 0.93 -4.14 10.74
N GLY A 80 0.60 -3.58 9.57
CA GLY A 80 -0.77 -3.51 9.06
C GLY A 80 -1.40 -4.89 8.92
N VAL A 81 -0.66 -5.87 8.39
CA VAL A 81 -1.08 -7.26 8.32
C VAL A 81 -1.29 -7.83 9.73
N ALA A 82 -0.37 -7.60 10.67
CA ALA A 82 -0.46 -8.12 12.03
C ALA A 82 -1.67 -7.58 12.82
N VAL A 83 -2.00 -6.29 12.67
CA VAL A 83 -3.13 -5.65 13.36
C VAL A 83 -4.46 -5.78 12.61
N SER A 84 -4.46 -6.35 11.41
CA SER A 84 -5.67 -6.52 10.60
C SER A 84 -6.70 -7.42 11.30
N PRO A 85 -8.01 -7.18 11.09
CA PRO A 85 -9.07 -8.04 11.65
C PRO A 85 -8.86 -9.52 11.37
N SER A 86 -8.42 -9.86 10.15
CA SER A 86 -8.18 -11.25 9.74
C SER A 86 -7.08 -11.90 10.57
N SER A 87 -5.92 -11.25 10.73
CA SER A 87 -4.81 -11.78 11.51
C SER A 87 -5.14 -11.86 13.00
N VAL A 88 -5.78 -10.81 13.53
CA VAL A 88 -6.22 -10.78 14.93
C VAL A 88 -7.24 -11.89 15.17
N SER A 89 -8.18 -12.14 14.25
CA SER A 89 -9.18 -13.21 14.42
C SER A 89 -8.57 -14.61 14.52
N LEU A 90 -7.44 -14.83 13.84
CA LEU A 90 -6.73 -16.10 13.85
C LEU A 90 -5.88 -16.27 15.13
N VAL A 91 -5.17 -15.21 15.52
CA VAL A 91 -4.16 -15.27 16.60
C VAL A 91 -4.79 -15.06 17.98
N TRP A 92 -5.82 -14.22 18.09
CA TRP A 92 -6.40 -13.79 19.36
C TRP A 92 -6.94 -14.94 20.23
N PRO A 93 -7.74 -15.90 19.71
CA PRO A 93 -8.26 -17.00 20.53
C PRO A 93 -7.15 -17.89 21.09
N LEU A 94 -6.10 -18.13 20.30
CA LEU A 94 -4.94 -18.93 20.72
C LEU A 94 -4.15 -18.21 21.81
N LEU A 95 -3.88 -16.93 21.60
CA LEU A 95 -3.12 -16.09 22.52
C LEU A 95 -3.86 -15.93 23.85
N VAL A 96 -5.15 -15.59 23.82
CA VAL A 96 -5.96 -15.44 25.04
C VAL A 96 -6.19 -16.76 25.74
N GLY A 97 -6.40 -17.87 25.01
CA GLY A 97 -6.51 -19.20 25.61
C GLY A 97 -5.26 -19.60 26.40
N PHE A 98 -4.07 -19.36 25.83
CA PHE A 98 -2.80 -19.56 26.52
C PHE A 98 -2.64 -18.62 27.72
N LEU A 99 -2.87 -17.31 27.54
CA LEU A 99 -2.70 -16.33 28.61
C LEU A 99 -3.67 -16.56 29.77
N ASN A 100 -4.92 -16.89 29.50
CA ASN A 100 -5.93 -17.19 30.52
C ASN A 100 -5.69 -18.51 31.26
N SER A 101 -4.89 -19.43 30.69
CA SER A 101 -4.45 -20.63 31.40
C SER A 101 -3.46 -20.29 32.53
N ILE A 102 -2.75 -19.16 32.43
CA ILE A 102 -1.81 -18.68 33.44
C ILE A 102 -2.48 -17.61 34.33
N PHE A 103 -3.15 -16.64 33.72
CA PHE A 103 -3.80 -15.50 34.36
C PHE A 103 -5.19 -15.24 33.74
N PRO A 104 -6.29 -15.62 34.41
CA PRO A 104 -7.65 -15.56 33.86
C PRO A 104 -8.24 -14.14 33.93
N ILE A 105 -7.59 -13.19 33.26
CA ILE A 105 -7.92 -11.76 33.31
C ILE A 105 -8.21 -11.23 31.90
N PHE A 106 -7.84 -11.96 30.84
CA PHE A 106 -7.93 -11.46 29.47
C PHE A 106 -9.31 -11.74 28.84
N PRO A 107 -9.90 -10.75 28.15
CA PRO A 107 -11.20 -10.88 27.52
C PRO A 107 -11.14 -11.81 26.32
N GLN A 108 -12.14 -12.70 26.20
CA GLN A 108 -12.27 -13.63 25.06
C GLN A 108 -12.86 -12.96 23.82
N GLN A 109 -13.52 -11.80 23.97
CA GLN A 109 -14.00 -11.03 22.82
C GLN A 109 -12.82 -10.57 21.96
N LEU A 110 -13.03 -10.53 20.64
CA LEU A 110 -12.03 -10.05 19.71
C LEU A 110 -11.82 -8.54 19.87
N PRO A 111 -10.59 -8.03 20.04
CA PRO A 111 -10.35 -6.60 20.09
C PRO A 111 -10.61 -5.99 18.72
N HIS A 112 -11.39 -4.90 18.72
CA HIS A 112 -11.57 -4.07 17.55
C HIS A 112 -10.44 -3.04 17.49
N LEU A 113 -9.34 -3.40 16.84
CA LEU A 113 -8.16 -2.53 16.70
C LEU A 113 -8.28 -1.57 15.51
N VAL A 114 -8.67 -2.10 14.34
CA VAL A 114 -8.75 -1.35 13.09
C VAL A 114 -9.88 -1.94 12.25
N SER A 115 -10.67 -1.08 11.59
CA SER A 115 -11.53 -1.50 10.49
C SER A 115 -10.83 -1.29 9.14
N ALA A 116 -10.94 -2.28 8.24
CA ALA A 116 -10.41 -2.17 6.88
C ALA A 116 -11.29 -1.27 5.97
N GLU A 117 -12.45 -0.85 6.48
CA GLU A 117 -13.46 -0.07 5.76
C GLU A 117 -13.58 1.34 6.33
N GLY A 118 -14.47 2.15 5.76
CA GLY A 118 -14.71 3.52 6.23
C GLY A 118 -13.51 4.45 6.06
N VAL A 119 -13.20 5.19 7.12
CA VAL A 119 -12.25 6.32 7.07
C VAL A 119 -10.81 5.86 6.81
N VAL A 120 -10.39 4.71 7.36
CA VAL A 120 -9.06 4.15 7.14
C VAL A 120 -8.81 3.88 5.66
N LYS A 121 -9.81 3.32 4.95
CA LYS A 121 -9.75 3.08 3.51
C LYS A 121 -9.58 4.37 2.71
N ILE A 122 -10.31 5.43 3.09
CA ILE A 122 -10.21 6.75 2.44
C ILE A 122 -8.81 7.33 2.62
N PHE A 123 -8.27 7.33 3.85
CA PHE A 123 -6.91 7.80 4.11
C PHE A 123 -5.84 6.96 3.38
N ALA A 124 -6.02 5.64 3.30
CA ALA A 124 -5.10 4.78 2.56
C ALA A 124 -5.10 5.12 1.05
N GLN A 125 -6.28 5.32 0.46
CA GLN A 125 -6.40 5.73 -0.95
C GLN A 125 -5.77 7.11 -1.18
N LEU A 126 -6.07 8.10 -0.33
CA LEU A 126 -5.45 9.43 -0.42
C LEU A 126 -3.93 9.36 -0.29
N GLY A 127 -3.42 8.55 0.66
CA GLY A 127 -1.99 8.31 0.84
C GLY A 127 -1.33 7.76 -0.42
N SER A 128 -1.95 6.76 -1.06
CA SER A 128 -1.43 6.20 -2.32
C SER A 128 -1.44 7.21 -3.47
N ILE A 129 -2.49 8.04 -3.59
CA ILE A 129 -2.60 9.07 -4.63
C ILE A 129 -1.50 10.11 -4.43
N ILE A 130 -1.34 10.62 -3.21
CA ILE A 130 -0.32 11.63 -2.89
C ILE A 130 1.09 11.08 -3.13
N LEU A 131 1.34 9.83 -2.74
CA LEU A 131 2.61 9.16 -2.97
C LEU A 131 2.93 9.08 -4.47
N LEU A 132 2.04 8.48 -5.27
CA LEU A 132 2.25 8.32 -6.71
C LEU A 132 2.33 9.67 -7.43
N PHE A 133 1.55 10.66 -7.00
CA PHE A 133 1.63 12.02 -7.52
C PHE A 133 2.99 12.67 -7.25
N LYS A 134 3.49 12.58 -6.01
CA LYS A 134 4.82 13.08 -5.63
C LYS A 134 5.92 12.44 -6.49
N ILE A 135 5.82 11.14 -6.74
CA ILE A 135 6.74 10.41 -7.60
C ILE A 135 6.66 10.93 -9.04
N GLY A 136 5.45 11.10 -9.56
CA GLY A 136 5.21 11.65 -10.90
C GLY A 136 5.82 13.03 -11.10
N LEU A 137 5.75 13.91 -10.09
CA LEU A 137 6.37 15.24 -10.12
C LEU A 137 7.90 15.22 -10.22
N HIS A 138 8.57 14.17 -9.72
CA HIS A 138 10.03 14.03 -9.81
C HIS A 138 10.46 13.30 -11.09
N SER A 139 9.52 12.80 -11.90
CA SER A 139 9.80 11.96 -13.05
C SER A 139 9.72 12.76 -14.36
N GLU A 140 10.71 12.58 -15.24
CA GLU A 140 10.69 13.19 -16.56
C GLU A 140 9.82 12.37 -17.52
N ILE A 141 8.80 12.99 -18.14
CA ILE A 141 7.86 12.32 -19.08
C ILE A 141 8.59 11.58 -20.22
N LYS A 142 9.72 12.13 -20.72
CA LYS A 142 10.52 11.51 -21.79
C LYS A 142 11.14 10.17 -21.38
N SER A 143 11.36 9.94 -20.09
CA SER A 143 11.91 8.69 -19.58
C SER A 143 10.86 7.57 -19.48
N ILE A 144 9.57 7.92 -19.54
CA ILE A 144 8.44 7.00 -19.38
C ILE A 144 8.11 6.28 -20.70
N PHE A 145 8.07 7.00 -21.83
CA PHE A 145 7.67 6.43 -23.12
C PHE A 145 8.89 6.07 -23.98
N ASN A 146 9.53 4.95 -23.65
CA ASN A 146 10.61 4.38 -24.44
C ASN A 146 10.34 2.90 -24.75
N SER A 147 10.96 2.38 -25.81
CA SER A 147 10.73 1.00 -26.27
C SER A 147 11.06 -0.05 -25.20
N ARG A 148 12.05 0.21 -24.33
CA ARG A 148 12.43 -0.69 -23.24
C ARG A 148 11.29 -0.84 -22.22
N ASN A 149 10.65 0.27 -21.82
CA ASN A 149 9.55 0.27 -20.87
C ASN A 149 8.32 -0.46 -21.44
N PHE A 150 8.04 -0.28 -22.74
CA PHE A 150 6.98 -1.03 -23.44
C PHE A 150 7.23 -2.54 -23.41
N VAL A 151 8.44 -2.98 -23.73
CA VAL A 151 8.80 -4.40 -23.70
C VAL A 151 8.66 -4.97 -22.28
N VAL A 152 9.14 -4.23 -21.27
CA VAL A 152 9.02 -4.66 -19.87
C VAL A 152 7.56 -4.78 -19.44
N ALA A 153 6.71 -3.80 -19.78
CA ALA A 153 5.28 -3.85 -19.45
C ALA A 153 4.56 -5.00 -20.17
N ILE A 154 4.79 -5.18 -21.47
CA ILE A 154 4.17 -6.26 -22.25
C ILE A 154 4.57 -7.64 -21.70
N LEU A 155 5.86 -7.85 -21.45
CA LEU A 155 6.32 -9.11 -20.85
C LEU A 155 5.81 -9.27 -19.41
N GLY A 156 5.73 -8.17 -18.66
CA GLY A 156 5.15 -8.09 -17.32
C GLY A 156 3.69 -8.53 -17.25
N VAL A 157 2.93 -8.37 -18.35
CA VAL A 157 1.54 -8.87 -18.44
C VAL A 157 1.51 -10.29 -19.02
N ILE A 158 2.14 -10.52 -20.17
CA ILE A 158 2.00 -11.79 -20.91
C ILE A 158 2.55 -12.98 -20.10
N VAL A 159 3.72 -12.82 -19.47
CA VAL A 159 4.38 -13.93 -18.78
C VAL A 159 3.55 -14.44 -17.58
N PRO A 160 3.16 -13.60 -16.60
CA PRO A 160 2.32 -14.06 -15.50
C PRO A 160 0.92 -14.48 -15.94
N PHE A 161 0.35 -13.83 -16.97
CA PHE A 161 -0.94 -14.26 -17.53
C PHE A 161 -0.89 -15.71 -18.01
N LEU A 162 0.08 -16.02 -18.86
CA LEU A 162 0.26 -17.38 -19.38
C LEU A 162 0.59 -18.36 -18.24
N GLY A 163 1.40 -17.95 -17.28
CA GLY A 163 1.70 -18.76 -16.09
C GLY A 163 0.44 -19.16 -15.32
N GLY A 164 -0.43 -18.20 -15.00
CA GLY A 164 -1.70 -18.46 -14.31
C GLY A 164 -2.67 -19.28 -15.16
N TYR A 165 -2.81 -18.93 -16.44
CA TYR A 165 -3.67 -19.64 -17.37
C TYR A 165 -3.27 -21.11 -17.51
N TYR A 166 -2.00 -21.40 -17.79
CA TYR A 166 -1.53 -22.78 -17.94
C TYR A 166 -1.62 -23.56 -16.63
N TYR A 167 -1.32 -22.92 -15.49
CA TYR A 167 -1.51 -23.57 -14.19
C TYR A 167 -2.96 -24.04 -14.00
N ALA A 168 -3.94 -23.17 -14.24
CA ALA A 168 -5.36 -23.51 -14.13
C ALA A 168 -5.80 -24.59 -15.13
N VAL A 169 -5.33 -24.54 -16.37
CA VAL A 169 -5.63 -25.59 -17.37
C VAL A 169 -5.07 -26.93 -16.93
N LEU A 170 -3.85 -26.96 -16.38
CA LEU A 170 -3.21 -28.19 -15.89
C LEU A 170 -3.90 -28.79 -14.67
N THR A 171 -4.56 -27.97 -13.84
CA THR A 171 -5.38 -28.44 -12.72
C THR A 171 -6.80 -28.84 -13.14
N GLY A 172 -7.13 -28.76 -14.43
CA GLY A 172 -8.43 -29.16 -14.98
C GLY A 172 -9.54 -28.12 -14.76
N GLU A 173 -9.17 -26.87 -14.51
CA GLU A 173 -10.14 -25.80 -14.28
C GLU A 173 -10.79 -25.29 -15.58
N SER A 174 -11.94 -24.64 -15.44
CA SER A 174 -12.65 -24.07 -16.60
C SER A 174 -11.83 -22.99 -17.33
N PHE A 175 -12.10 -22.81 -18.62
CA PHE A 175 -11.47 -21.75 -19.42
C PHE A 175 -11.64 -20.35 -18.78
N PHE A 176 -12.84 -20.06 -18.25
CA PHE A 176 -13.12 -18.80 -17.56
C PHE A 176 -12.24 -18.62 -16.34
N TYR A 177 -12.11 -19.66 -15.51
CA TYR A 177 -11.24 -19.64 -14.36
C TYR A 177 -9.77 -19.47 -14.76
N ALA A 178 -9.32 -20.15 -15.82
CA ALA A 178 -7.95 -20.03 -16.31
C ALA A 178 -7.61 -18.63 -16.80
N VAL A 179 -8.51 -18.00 -17.58
CA VAL A 179 -8.35 -16.62 -18.02
C VAL A 179 -8.41 -15.65 -16.84
N PHE A 180 -9.32 -15.88 -15.90
CA PHE A 180 -9.42 -15.07 -14.67
C PHE A 180 -8.16 -15.17 -13.83
N LEU A 181 -7.62 -16.37 -13.61
CA LEU A 181 -6.39 -16.57 -12.86
C LEU A 181 -5.19 -15.93 -13.56
N GLY A 182 -5.08 -16.10 -14.87
CA GLY A 182 -4.07 -15.42 -15.68
C GLY A 182 -4.13 -13.90 -15.47
N ALA A 183 -5.31 -13.31 -15.63
CA ALA A 183 -5.53 -11.88 -15.41
C ALA A 183 -5.26 -11.42 -13.97
N ALA A 184 -5.60 -12.22 -12.97
CA ALA A 184 -5.35 -11.90 -11.57
C ALA A 184 -3.85 -11.77 -11.28
N LEU A 185 -3.00 -12.52 -11.99
CA LEU A 185 -1.54 -12.47 -11.83
C LEU A 185 -0.86 -11.32 -12.60
N THR A 186 -1.56 -10.61 -13.49
CA THR A 186 -0.97 -9.50 -14.26
C THR A 186 -0.99 -8.17 -13.53
N ALA A 187 -1.86 -7.99 -12.54
CA ALA A 187 -2.03 -6.71 -11.86
C ALA A 187 -0.85 -6.41 -10.92
N THR A 188 -0.07 -5.38 -11.22
CA THR A 188 1.09 -4.97 -10.41
C THR A 188 0.75 -3.77 -9.51
N SER A 189 1.12 -3.81 -8.23
CA SER A 189 0.99 -2.66 -7.32
C SER A 189 2.31 -1.89 -7.19
N VAL A 190 2.49 -0.87 -8.03
CA VAL A 190 3.73 -0.08 -8.13
C VAL A 190 3.97 0.79 -6.90
N GLY A 191 2.92 1.22 -6.19
CA GLY A 191 3.02 2.13 -5.04
C GLY A 191 3.96 1.63 -3.92
N VAL A 192 3.88 0.34 -3.57
CA VAL A 192 4.75 -0.27 -2.56
C VAL A 192 6.20 -0.29 -3.02
N THR A 193 6.45 -0.78 -4.24
CA THR A 193 7.79 -0.87 -4.82
C THR A 193 8.45 0.51 -4.87
N VAL A 194 7.71 1.54 -5.30
CA VAL A 194 8.28 2.89 -5.38
C VAL A 194 8.52 3.49 -4.00
N ALA A 195 7.65 3.26 -3.03
CA ALA A 195 7.88 3.69 -1.66
C ALA A 195 9.18 3.11 -1.09
N VAL A 196 9.43 1.81 -1.33
CA VAL A 196 10.69 1.15 -0.93
C VAL A 196 11.89 1.74 -1.68
N LEU A 197 11.81 1.92 -3.00
CA LEU A 197 12.90 2.51 -3.78
C LEU A 197 13.20 3.96 -3.37
N GLN A 198 12.17 4.73 -2.98
CA GLN A 198 12.31 6.09 -2.46
C GLN A 198 13.08 6.09 -1.14
N GLU A 199 12.72 5.20 -0.24
CA GLU A 199 13.37 5.06 1.05
C GLU A 199 14.85 4.66 0.90
N LEU A 200 15.12 3.74 -0.03
CA LEU A 200 16.48 3.31 -0.37
C LEU A 200 17.26 4.33 -1.23
N LYS A 201 16.65 5.46 -1.62
CA LYS A 201 17.25 6.48 -2.50
C LYS A 201 17.70 5.93 -3.85
N LEU A 202 16.95 4.97 -4.39
CA LEU A 202 17.26 4.28 -5.65
C LEU A 202 16.43 4.77 -6.85
N LEU A 203 15.52 5.74 -6.66
CA LEU A 203 14.63 6.24 -7.73
C LEU A 203 15.37 6.75 -8.97
N GLU A 204 16.58 7.31 -8.79
CA GLU A 204 17.36 7.85 -9.89
C GLU A 204 18.08 6.78 -10.74
N LYS A 205 18.08 5.52 -10.29
CA LYS A 205 18.73 4.43 -11.02
C LYS A 205 17.94 4.07 -12.27
N GLU A 206 18.64 3.67 -13.34
CA GLU A 206 18.00 3.33 -14.62
C GLU A 206 16.95 2.23 -14.50
N PHE A 207 17.19 1.21 -13.67
CA PHE A 207 16.22 0.14 -13.45
C PHE A 207 14.94 0.67 -12.79
N ALA A 208 15.06 1.64 -11.86
CA ALA A 208 13.93 2.26 -11.20
C ALA A 208 13.15 3.13 -12.19
N LYS A 209 13.83 3.94 -13.01
CA LYS A 209 13.21 4.72 -14.10
C LYS A 209 12.48 3.82 -15.10
N THR A 210 13.09 2.69 -15.46
CA THR A 210 12.46 1.69 -16.34
C THR A 210 11.23 1.07 -15.69
N LEU A 211 11.29 0.72 -14.40
CA LEU A 211 10.17 0.16 -13.64
C LEU A 211 9.01 1.16 -13.53
N LEU A 212 9.28 2.41 -13.17
CA LEU A 212 8.26 3.47 -13.09
C LEU A 212 7.64 3.77 -14.47
N GLY A 213 8.45 3.75 -15.52
CA GLY A 213 7.94 3.98 -16.87
C GLY A 213 7.10 2.82 -17.40
N ALA A 214 7.52 1.58 -17.12
CA ALA A 214 6.76 0.38 -17.45
C ALA A 214 5.43 0.32 -16.67
N ALA A 215 5.42 0.72 -15.41
CA ALA A 215 4.23 0.77 -14.56
C ALA A 215 3.05 1.54 -15.16
N VAL A 216 3.32 2.69 -15.80
CA VAL A 216 2.26 3.50 -16.43
C VAL A 216 1.60 2.74 -17.59
N ILE A 217 2.39 2.00 -18.36
CA ILE A 217 1.90 1.19 -19.48
C ILE A 217 1.18 -0.06 -18.93
N ASP A 218 1.75 -0.68 -17.90
CA ASP A 218 1.21 -1.84 -17.20
C ASP A 218 -0.19 -1.56 -16.64
N ASP A 219 -0.43 -0.40 -16.02
CA ASP A 219 -1.75 0.00 -15.49
C ASP A 219 -2.82 0.07 -16.60
N ILE A 220 -2.45 0.58 -17.79
CA ILE A 220 -3.36 0.60 -18.94
C ILE A 220 -3.66 -0.83 -19.37
N LEU A 221 -2.62 -1.66 -19.55
CA LEU A 221 -2.79 -3.05 -19.97
C LEU A 221 -3.61 -3.87 -18.96
N ALA A 222 -3.39 -3.66 -17.66
CA ALA A 222 -4.14 -4.31 -16.59
C ALA A 222 -5.63 -3.95 -16.64
N LEU A 223 -5.98 -2.69 -16.90
CA LEU A 223 -7.38 -2.29 -17.11
C LEU A 223 -8.00 -2.98 -18.33
N LEU A 224 -7.25 -3.17 -19.41
CA LEU A 224 -7.73 -3.90 -20.60
C LEU A 224 -7.96 -5.37 -20.28
N VAL A 225 -7.00 -6.02 -19.64
CA VAL A 225 -7.09 -7.43 -19.24
C VAL A 225 -8.28 -7.64 -18.30
N LEU A 226 -8.41 -6.80 -17.26
CA LEU A 226 -9.51 -6.87 -16.30
C LEU A 226 -10.87 -6.66 -16.99
N SER A 227 -10.95 -5.68 -17.91
CA SER A 227 -12.15 -5.44 -18.71
C SER A 227 -12.53 -6.65 -19.56
N MET A 228 -11.56 -7.29 -20.22
CA MET A 228 -11.83 -8.49 -21.01
C MET A 228 -12.40 -9.60 -20.13
N VAL A 229 -11.75 -9.90 -19.00
CA VAL A 229 -12.15 -10.99 -18.10
C VAL A 229 -13.57 -10.82 -17.57
N GLN A 230 -14.01 -9.60 -17.28
CA GLN A 230 -15.37 -9.34 -16.80
C GLN A 230 -16.46 -9.62 -17.85
N HIS A 231 -16.13 -9.53 -19.15
CA HIS A 231 -17.10 -9.63 -20.24
C HIS A 231 -17.08 -10.99 -20.95
N ILE A 232 -16.00 -11.76 -20.82
CA ILE A 232 -15.87 -13.10 -21.41
C ILE A 232 -17.07 -14.03 -21.08
N PRO A 233 -17.62 -14.06 -19.84
CA PRO A 233 -18.80 -14.89 -19.51
C PRO A 233 -20.04 -14.64 -20.38
N ASN A 234 -20.18 -13.42 -20.92
CA ASN A 234 -21.34 -13.03 -21.73
C ASN A 234 -21.15 -13.32 -23.23
N GLY A 235 -20.01 -13.90 -23.63
CA GLY A 235 -19.62 -14.13 -25.02
C GLY A 235 -19.09 -12.87 -25.72
N PHE A 236 -18.47 -13.04 -26.89
CA PHE A 236 -17.96 -11.94 -27.71
C PHE A 236 -19.07 -11.31 -28.56
N THR A 237 -20.10 -10.78 -27.92
CA THR A 237 -21.16 -10.02 -28.61
C THR A 237 -20.73 -8.56 -28.82
N ALA A 238 -21.35 -7.86 -29.78
CA ALA A 238 -21.10 -6.43 -29.98
C ALA A 238 -21.39 -5.61 -28.70
N GLU A 239 -22.36 -6.05 -27.90
CA GLU A 239 -22.70 -5.48 -26.60
C GLU A 239 -21.58 -5.68 -25.57
N ALA A 240 -20.88 -6.83 -25.59
CA ALA A 240 -19.73 -7.13 -24.72
C ALA A 240 -18.42 -6.42 -25.14
N LEU A 241 -18.32 -5.99 -26.41
CA LEU A 241 -17.17 -5.22 -26.92
C LEU A 241 -17.28 -3.71 -26.64
N SER A 242 -18.50 -3.20 -26.47
CA SER A 242 -18.74 -1.78 -26.17
C SER A 242 -18.04 -1.26 -24.89
N PRO A 243 -17.99 -2.01 -23.76
CA PRO A 243 -17.36 -1.55 -22.53
C PRO A 243 -15.84 -1.59 -22.61
N LEU A 244 -15.28 -2.54 -23.38
CA LEU A 244 -13.86 -2.62 -23.71
C LEU A 244 -13.38 -1.38 -24.46
N LEU A 245 -14.11 -1.00 -25.51
CA LEU A 245 -13.81 0.21 -26.29
C LEU A 245 -13.93 1.47 -25.42
N ASN A 246 -14.94 1.54 -24.55
CA ASN A 246 -15.10 2.66 -23.61
C ASN A 246 -13.93 2.76 -22.63
N ILE A 247 -13.44 1.64 -22.08
CA ILE A 247 -12.31 1.64 -21.15
C ILE A 247 -11.02 2.04 -21.86
N ILE A 248 -10.77 1.54 -23.08
CA ILE A 248 -9.65 1.97 -23.92
C ILE A 248 -9.71 3.49 -24.15
N PHE A 249 -10.90 3.99 -24.51
CA PHE A 249 -11.12 5.40 -24.80
C PHE A 249 -10.90 6.29 -23.58
N ILE A 250 -11.44 5.90 -22.41
CA ILE A 250 -11.25 6.61 -21.15
C ILE A 250 -9.78 6.59 -20.73
N ALA A 251 -9.11 5.44 -20.80
CA ALA A 251 -7.69 5.33 -20.47
C ALA A 251 -6.84 6.21 -21.39
N PHE A 252 -7.13 6.21 -22.70
CA PHE A 252 -6.45 7.06 -23.67
C PHE A 252 -6.66 8.55 -23.37
N ILE A 253 -7.91 8.98 -23.14
CA ILE A 253 -8.21 10.37 -22.76
C ILE A 253 -7.53 10.75 -21.47
N PHE A 254 -7.52 9.89 -20.46
CA PHE A 254 -6.90 10.17 -19.18
C PHE A 254 -5.39 10.37 -19.32
N VAL A 255 -4.71 9.47 -20.03
CA VAL A 255 -3.26 9.53 -20.23
C VAL A 255 -2.88 10.68 -21.16
N ALA A 256 -3.50 10.77 -22.34
CA ALA A 256 -3.21 11.84 -23.29
C ALA A 256 -3.58 13.20 -22.70
N GLY A 257 -4.79 13.32 -22.15
CA GLY A 257 -5.28 14.54 -21.51
C GLY A 257 -4.41 14.98 -20.34
N GLY A 258 -3.99 14.04 -19.48
CA GLY A 258 -3.06 14.30 -18.37
C GLY A 258 -1.71 14.83 -18.86
N ILE A 259 -1.13 14.21 -19.89
CA ILE A 259 0.14 14.65 -20.49
C ILE A 259 0.00 16.03 -21.13
N PHE A 260 -1.03 16.24 -21.96
CA PHE A 260 -1.26 17.52 -22.64
C PHE A 260 -1.54 18.65 -21.65
N ALA A 261 -2.41 18.42 -20.66
CA ALA A 261 -2.69 19.40 -19.62
C ALA A 261 -1.43 19.71 -18.80
N GLY A 262 -0.66 18.69 -18.42
CA GLY A 262 0.60 18.85 -17.70
C GLY A 262 1.60 19.69 -18.49
N GLN A 263 1.83 19.37 -19.77
CA GLN A 263 2.73 20.12 -20.64
C GLN A 263 2.25 21.57 -20.85
N TRP A 264 0.94 21.78 -21.01
CA TRP A 264 0.36 23.11 -21.19
C TRP A 264 0.52 23.99 -19.95
N ILE A 265 0.25 23.44 -18.75
CA ILE A 265 0.38 24.17 -17.49
C ILE A 265 1.84 24.53 -17.25
N VAL A 266 2.76 23.58 -17.41
CA VAL A 266 4.20 23.79 -17.22
C VAL A 266 4.68 24.87 -18.18
N ARG A 267 4.44 24.74 -19.49
CA ARG A 267 4.89 25.71 -20.49
C ARG A 267 4.29 27.12 -20.32
N LYS A 268 3.12 27.23 -19.67
CA LYS A 268 2.43 28.52 -19.47
C LYS A 268 2.89 29.25 -18.20
N HIS A 269 3.36 28.53 -17.18
CA HIS A 269 3.68 29.12 -15.87
C HIS A 269 5.16 28.99 -15.46
N PHE A 270 5.95 28.19 -16.19
CA PHE A 270 7.39 27.97 -15.98
C PHE A 270 8.13 28.02 -17.32
#